data_AF-A0A3B0WMA1-F1
#
_entry.id   AF-A0A3B0WMA1-F1
#
_cell.length_a   1.000
_cell.length_b   1.000
_cell.length_c   1.000
_cell.angle_alpha   90.00
_cell.angle_beta   90.00
_cell.angle_gamma   90.00
#
_symmetry.space_group_name_H-M   'P 1'
#
loop_
_entity.id
_entity.type
_entity.pdbx_description
1 polymer ?
#
loop_
_entity_poly.entity_id
_entity_poly.type
_entity_poly.pdbx_seq_one_letter_code
_entity_poly.pdbx_strand_id
1 'polypeptide(L)' 'NGDLLMKVFQGEGYDQLLVALKSKYKKVITRKPDASRARSKEIYLLARGKK' A
#
# COMPACT_ATOMS: atom_id res chain seq x y z
N ASN A 1 -12.68 -4.43 -13.28
CA ASN A 1 -11.37 -4.92 -12.79
C ASN A 1 -10.37 -3.78 -12.77
N GLY A 2 -10.22 -3.09 -11.65
CA GLY A 2 -9.29 -1.97 -11.51
C GLY A 2 -8.22 -2.24 -10.45
N ASP A 3 -7.07 -1.60 -10.63
CA ASP A 3 -5.93 -1.62 -9.71
C ASP A 3 -5.72 -0.20 -9.14
N LEU A 4 -5.15 -0.12 -7.94
CA LEU A 4 -4.81 1.12 -7.25
C LEU A 4 -3.37 1.06 -6.77
N LEU A 5 -2.57 2.05 -7.16
CA LEU A 5 -1.22 2.27 -6.65
C LEU A 5 -1.22 3.57 -5.83
N MET A 6 -0.71 3.51 -4.61
CA MET A 6 -0.59 4.69 -3.74
C MET A 6 0.77 4.72 -3.05
N LYS A 7 1.29 5.93 -2.88
CA LYS A 7 2.44 6.22 -2.01
C LYS A 7 1.89 6.62 -0.64
N VAL A 8 2.38 5.97 0.42
CA VAL A 8 1.95 6.20 1.79
C VAL A 8 3.16 6.29 2.73
N PHE A 9 2.96 6.92 3.88
CA PHE A 9 3.94 6.89 4.96
C PHE A 9 3.47 5.91 6.03
N GLN A 10 4.36 5.02 6.47
CA GLN A 10 4.07 4.09 7.54
C GLN A 10 4.04 4.84 8.88
N GLY A 11 2.83 5.03 9.40
CA GLY A 11 2.56 5.77 10.63
C GLY A 11 1.17 5.42 11.15
N GLU A 12 0.58 6.33 11.92
CA GLU A 12 -0.79 6.16 12.42
C GLU A 12 -1.77 5.97 11.26
N GLY A 13 -2.70 5.01 11.39
CA GLY A 13 -3.70 4.72 10.35
C GLY A 13 -3.25 3.74 9.27
N TYR A 14 -1.97 3.37 9.19
CA TYR A 14 -1.46 2.47 8.14
C TYR A 14 -2.10 1.08 8.19
N ASP A 15 -2.20 0.48 9.38
CA ASP A 15 -2.75 -0.86 9.53
C ASP A 15 -4.25 -0.89 9.21
N GLN A 16 -4.99 0.14 9.62
CA GLN A 16 -6.40 0.31 9.29
C GLN A 16 -6.60 0.43 7.77
N LEU A 17 -5.75 1.22 7.09
CA LEU A 17 -5.75 1.34 5.64
C LEU A 17 -5.47 -0.03 4.97
N LEU A 18 -4.50 -0.78 5.46
CA LEU A 18 -4.14 -2.09 4.91
C LEU A 18 -5.31 -3.08 5.03
N VAL A 19 -6.01 -3.10 6.17
CA VAL A 19 -7.21 -3.92 6.38
C VAL A 19 -8.33 -3.51 5.40
N ALA A 20 -8.58 -2.21 5.27
CA ALA A 20 -9.60 -1.70 4.34
C ALA A 20 -9.29 -2.02 2.87
N LEU A 21 -8.02 -2.05 2.47
CA LEU A 21 -7.63 -2.46 1.12
C LEU A 21 -7.79 -3.97 0.91
N LYS A 22 -7.42 -4.80 1.89
CA LYS A 22 -7.59 -6.25 1.81
C LYS A 22 -9.06 -6.68 1.72
N SER A 23 -9.97 -5.90 2.31
CA SER A 23 -11.41 -6.17 2.18
C SER A 23 -11.93 -5.86 0.77
N LYS A 24 -11.40 -4.81 0.09
CA LYS A 24 -11.88 -4.31 -1.22
C LYS A 24 -11.16 -4.87 -2.45
N TYR A 25 -9.96 -5.43 -2.31
CA TYR A 25 -9.13 -5.89 -3.43
C TYR A 25 -8.71 -7.35 -3.26
N LYS A 26 -8.49 -8.05 -4.38
CA LYS A 26 -8.05 -9.44 -4.40
C LYS A 26 -6.65 -9.62 -3.86
N LYS A 27 -5.75 -8.66 -4.10
CA LYS A 27 -4.36 -8.71 -3.65
C LYS A 27 -3.88 -7.34 -3.22
N VAL A 28 -3.15 -7.24 -2.12
CA VAL A 28 -2.50 -6.01 -1.66
C VAL A 28 -1.03 -6.29 -1.42
N ILE A 29 -0.16 -5.49 -2.02
CA ILE A 29 1.30 -5.67 -2.01
C ILE A 29 1.94 -4.39 -1.49
N THR A 30 2.85 -4.52 -0.52
CA THR A 30 3.67 -3.40 -0.02
C THR A 30 5.07 -3.47 -0.65
N ARG A 31 5.59 -2.32 -1.09
CA ARG A 31 6.93 -2.17 -1.68
C ARG A 31 7.63 -0.91 -1.18
N LYS A 32 8.87 -1.05 -0.73
CA LYS A 32 9.81 0.06 -0.52
C LYS A 32 10.69 0.13 -1.79
N PRO A 33 10.61 1.20 -2.60
CA PRO A 33 11.48 1.33 -3.77
C PRO A 33 12.95 1.48 -3.35
N ASP A 34 13.87 0.92 -4.14
CA ASP A 34 15.32 1.04 -3.89
C ASP A 34 15.80 2.50 -3.93
N ALA A 35 15.15 3.33 -4.75
CA ALA A 35 15.39 4.78 -4.81
C ALA A 35 14.95 5.54 -3.54
N SER A 36 14.12 4.94 -2.69
CA SER A 36 13.65 5.58 -1.47
C SER A 36 14.69 5.47 -0.36
N ARG A 37 15.04 6.59 0.27
CA ARG A 37 16.00 6.63 1.39
C ARG A 37 15.58 5.63 2.50
N ALA A 38 16.56 4.88 3.03
CA ALA A 38 16.34 3.87 4.07
C ALA A 38 15.62 4.41 5.31
N ARG A 39 15.94 5.64 5.74
CA ARG A 39 15.32 6.32 6.89
C ARG A 39 13.89 6.83 6.66
N SER A 40 13.43 6.87 5.40
CA SER A 40 12.07 7.35 5.10
C SER A 40 11.06 6.24 5.45
N LYS A 41 9.94 6.60 6.08
CA LYS A 41 8.82 5.68 6.30
C LYS A 41 7.91 5.55 5.08
N GLU A 42 8.30 6.13 3.95
CA GLU A 42 7.54 6.08 2.71
C GLU A 42 7.59 4.69 2.06
N ILE A 43 6.43 4.17 1.66
CA ILE A 43 6.24 2.90 0.96
C ILE A 43 5.14 3.05 -0.09
N TYR A 44 5.14 2.18 -1.09
CA TYR A 44 4.07 2.05 -2.05
C TYR A 44 3.18 0.87 -1.70
N LEU A 45 1.86 1.07 -1.73
CA LEU A 45 0.85 0.02 -1.65
C LEU A 45 0.22 -0.16 -3.04
N LEU A 46 0.30 -1.39 -3.56
CA LEU A 46 -0.34 -1.81 -4.79
C LEU A 46 -1.49 -2.75 -4.45
N ALA A 47 -2.73 -2.28 -4.63
CA ALA A 47 -3.95 -3.06 -4.48
C ALA A 47 -4.46 -3.46 -5.88
N ARG A 48 -4.56 -4.77 -6.14
CA ARG A 48 -4.89 -5.32 -7.46
C ARG A 48 -6.21 -6.07 -7.44
N GLY A 49 -6.97 -5.89 -8.52
CA GLY A 49 -8.23 -6.56 -8.78
C GLY A 49 -9.29 -6.16 -7.76
N LYS A 50 -9.88 -4.97 -7.93
CA LYS A 50 -11.08 -4.56 -7.19
C LYS A 50 -12.12 -5.69 -7.22
N LYS A 51 -12.61 -6.05 -6.04
CA LYS A 51 -13.69 -7.04 -5.86
C LYS A 51 -15.02 -6.51 -6.35
#